data_AF-A0A223AT56-F1
#
_entry.id   AF-A0A223AT56-F1
#
_cell.length_a   1.000
_cell.length_b   1.000
_cell.length_c   1.000
_cell.angle_alpha   90.00
_cell.angle_beta   90.00
_cell.angle_gamma   90.00
#
_symmetry.space_group_name_H-M   'P 1'
#
loop_
_entity.id
_entity.type
_entity.pdbx_description
1 polymer ?
#
loop_
_entity_poly.entity_id
_entity_poly.type
_entity_poly.pdbx_seq_one_letter_code
_entity_poly.pdbx_strand_id
1 'polypeptide(L)'
;MHNFFIALLAGLLAIVIVMVVTMFVGKTVYDKLNALFVINTNIVMLILVVGLIDNRMDMHIDIALSYAILGFVTTVILAKFIGGRR
;
A
#
# COMPACT_ATOMS: atom_id res chain seq x y z
N MET A 1 9.59 -4.68 -22.45
CA MET A 1 9.28 -3.77 -21.34
C MET A 1 7.87 -3.97 -20.80
N HIS A 2 6.83 -4.05 -21.64
CA HIS A 2 5.45 -4.25 -21.18
C HIS A 2 5.25 -5.50 -20.29
N ASN A 3 5.74 -6.66 -20.71
CA ASN A 3 5.63 -7.91 -19.92
C ASN A 3 6.34 -7.84 -18.56
N PHE A 4 7.40 -7.01 -18.44
CA PHE A 4 8.09 -6.79 -17.18
C PHE A 4 7.19 -6.02 -16.20
N PHE A 5 6.53 -4.96 -16.65
CA PHE A 5 5.60 -4.20 -15.82
C PHE A 5 4.36 -5.01 -15.42
N ILE A 6 3.85 -5.87 -16.30
CA ILE A 6 2.76 -6.80 -15.96
C ILE A 6 3.20 -7.80 -14.88
N ALA A 7 4.40 -8.38 -15.01
CA ALA A 7 4.93 -9.28 -14.00
C ALA A 7 5.13 -8.58 -12.65
N LEU A 8 5.63 -7.33 -12.67
CA LEU A 8 5.76 -6.49 -11.48
C LEU A 8 4.40 -6.21 -10.83
N LEU A 9 3.39 -5.84 -11.63
CA LEU A 9 2.02 -5.60 -11.16
C LEU A 9 1.43 -6.87 -10.50
N ALA A 10 1.57 -8.02 -11.14
CA ALA A 10 1.11 -9.30 -10.60
C ALA A 10 1.83 -9.66 -9.29
N GLY A 11 3.14 -9.42 -9.20
CA GLY A 11 3.93 -9.63 -7.98
C GLY A 11 3.48 -8.72 -6.84
N LEU A 12 3.27 -7.43 -7.10
CA LEU A 12 2.77 -6.47 -6.11
C LEU A 12 1.37 -6.84 -5.64
N LEU A 13 0.47 -7.23 -6.54
CA LEU A 13 -0.87 -7.71 -6.19
C LEU A 13 -0.81 -8.94 -5.31
N ALA A 14 0.05 -9.91 -5.63
CA ALA A 14 0.24 -11.10 -4.80
C ALA A 14 0.71 -10.73 -3.37
N ILE A 15 1.66 -9.80 -3.24
CA ILE A 15 2.12 -9.32 -1.93
C ILE A 15 0.97 -8.65 -1.17
N VAL A 16 0.17 -7.79 -1.82
CA VAL A 16 -0.99 -7.16 -1.19
C VAL A 16 -1.98 -8.19 -0.67
N ILE A 17 -2.31 -9.21 -1.46
CA ILE A 17 -3.23 -10.30 -1.05
C ILE A 17 -2.67 -11.03 0.19
N VAL A 18 -1.39 -11.38 0.18
CA VAL A 18 -0.73 -12.04 1.32
C VAL A 18 -0.77 -11.15 2.57
N MET A 19 -0.55 -9.85 2.42
CA MET A 19 -0.58 -8.92 3.55
C MET A 19 -2.00 -8.70 4.08
N VAL A 20 -3.02 -8.70 3.22
CA VAL A 20 -4.43 -8.66 3.64
C VAL A 20 -4.75 -9.89 4.49
N VAL A 21 -4.36 -11.09 4.05
CA VAL A 21 -4.52 -12.31 4.88
C VAL A 21 -3.78 -12.18 6.20
N THR A 22 -2.54 -11.70 6.17
CA THR A 22 -1.70 -11.50 7.36
C THR A 22 -2.34 -10.52 8.36
N MET A 23 -3.00 -9.46 7.86
CA MET A 23 -3.72 -8.50 8.70
C MET A 23 -4.89 -9.15 9.48
N PHE A 24 -5.60 -10.11 8.89
CA PHE A 24 -6.68 -10.81 9.57
C PHE A 24 -6.19 -11.90 10.53
N VAL A 25 -5.12 -12.60 10.15
CA VAL A 25 -4.54 -13.70 10.96
C VAL A 25 -3.68 -13.18 12.12
N GLY A 26 -3.11 -11.97 12.00
CA GLY A 26 -2.24 -11.37 13.01
C GLY A 26 -2.86 -11.35 14.41
N LYS A 27 -2.09 -11.78 15.41
CA LYS A 27 -2.57 -11.92 16.80
C LYS A 27 -2.48 -10.60 17.56
N THR A 28 -1.41 -9.83 17.33
CA THR A 28 -1.21 -8.55 18.01
C THR A 28 -1.72 -7.39 17.16
N VAL A 29 -2.06 -6.28 17.82
CA VAL A 29 -2.41 -5.03 17.13
C VAL A 29 -1.24 -4.54 16.27
N TYR A 30 0.00 -4.72 16.74
CA TYR A 30 1.21 -4.33 16.02
C TYR A 30 1.44 -5.16 14.74
N ASP A 31 1.11 -6.44 14.73
CA ASP A 31 1.18 -7.27 13.51
C ASP A 31 0.23 -6.76 12.43
N LYS A 32 -0.99 -6.39 12.84
CA LYS A 32 -2.01 -5.83 11.93
C LYS A 32 -1.62 -4.46 11.41
N LEU A 33 -1.03 -3.62 12.27
CA LEU A 33 -0.46 -2.34 11.88
C LEU A 33 0.65 -2.52 10.84
N ASN A 34 1.57 -3.45 11.07
CA ASN A 34 2.66 -3.71 10.13
C ASN A 34 2.13 -4.16 8.77
N ALA A 35 1.13 -5.05 8.75
CA ALA A 35 0.46 -5.46 7.52
C ALA A 35 -0.20 -4.26 6.80
N LEU A 36 -0.90 -3.38 7.54
CA LEU A 36 -1.49 -2.15 7.00
C LEU A 36 -0.44 -1.21 6.37
N PHE A 37 0.72 -1.04 7.01
CA PHE A 37 1.82 -0.22 6.49
C PHE A 37 2.37 -0.74 5.15
N VAL A 38 2.56 -2.05 5.04
CA VAL A 38 3.04 -2.69 3.81
C VAL A 38 1.98 -2.57 2.71
N ILE A 39 0.70 -2.83 3.03
CA ILE A 39 -0.41 -2.69 2.08
C ILE A 39 -0.45 -1.27 1.52
N ASN A 40 -0.37 -0.25 2.39
CA ASN A 40 -0.43 1.15 1.98
C ASN A 40 0.66 1.51 0.96
N THR A 41 1.90 1.13 1.24
CA THR A 41 3.03 1.40 0.34
C THR A 41 2.89 0.67 -0.99
N ASN A 42 2.40 -0.57 -0.96
CA ASN A 42 2.21 -1.36 -2.18
C ASN A 42 1.06 -0.84 -3.06
N ILE A 43 -0.01 -0.27 -2.46
CA ILE A 43 -1.08 0.38 -3.23
C ILE A 43 -0.54 1.58 -4.00
N VAL A 44 0.31 2.40 -3.39
CA VAL A 44 0.97 3.53 -4.07
C VAL A 44 1.83 3.02 -5.23
N MET A 45 2.62 1.96 -5.03
CA MET A 45 3.39 1.36 -6.12
C MET A 45 2.48 0.81 -7.23
N LEU A 46 1.37 0.15 -6.89
CA LEU A 46 0.43 -0.38 -7.88
C LEU A 46 -0.12 0.73 -8.77
N ILE A 47 -0.51 1.88 -8.20
CA ILE A 47 -1.00 3.03 -8.98
C ILE A 47 0.06 3.51 -9.97
N LEU A 48 1.33 3.61 -9.55
CA LEU A 48 2.43 4.04 -10.42
C LEU A 48 2.73 3.01 -11.53
N VAL A 49 2.73 1.72 -11.21
CA VAL A 49 2.96 0.66 -12.20
C VAL A 49 1.86 0.60 -13.24
N VAL A 50 0.60 0.80 -12.84
CA VAL A 50 -0.53 0.95 -13.79
C VAL A 50 -0.31 2.17 -14.70
N GLY A 51 0.11 3.31 -14.14
CA GLY A 51 0.41 4.50 -14.94
C GLY A 51 1.53 4.31 -15.97
N LEU A 52 2.53 3.47 -15.66
CA LEU A 52 3.59 3.07 -16.58
C LEU A 52 3.07 2.14 -17.69
N ILE A 53 2.12 1.24 -17.38
CA ILE A 53 1.51 0.34 -18.37
C ILE A 53 0.62 1.12 -19.34
N ASP A 54 -0.14 2.09 -18.83
CA ASP A 54 -1.08 2.90 -19.61
C ASP A 54 -0.40 4.03 -20.41
N ASN A 55 0.92 4.22 -20.25
CA ASN A 55 1.69 5.36 -20.80
C ASN A 55 1.10 6.74 -20.42
N ARG A 56 0.40 6.82 -19.29
CA ARG A 56 -0.26 8.04 -18.78
C ARG A 56 0.16 8.32 -17.35
N MET A 57 1.47 8.39 -17.15
CA MET A 57 2.07 8.52 -15.82
C MET A 57 1.66 9.82 -15.12
N ASP A 58 1.55 10.92 -15.86
CA ASP A 58 1.24 12.25 -15.31
C ASP A 58 -0.06 12.24 -14.46
N MET A 59 -1.10 11.55 -14.94
CA MET A 59 -2.37 11.43 -14.21
C MET A 59 -2.27 10.54 -12.97
N HIS A 60 -1.46 9.49 -13.03
CA HIS A 60 -1.36 8.50 -11.96
C HIS A 60 -0.47 8.98 -10.80
N ILE A 61 0.49 9.87 -11.07
CA ILE A 61 1.35 10.46 -10.04
C ILE A 61 0.51 11.24 -9.02
N ASP A 62 -0.44 12.05 -9.46
CA ASP A 62 -1.29 12.85 -8.56
C ASP A 62 -2.15 11.94 -7.66
N ILE A 63 -2.67 10.84 -8.22
CA ILE A 63 -3.43 9.83 -7.49
C ILE A 63 -2.52 9.12 -6.48
N ALA A 64 -1.32 8.70 -6.90
CA ALA A 64 -0.36 8.00 -6.05
C ALA A 64 0.09 8.87 -4.87
N LEU A 65 0.39 10.15 -5.12
CA LEU A 65 0.76 11.12 -4.08
C LEU A 65 -0.39 11.34 -3.09
N SER A 66 -1.62 11.49 -3.59
CA SER A 66 -2.81 11.64 -2.74
C SER A 66 -3.00 10.42 -1.83
N TYR A 67 -2.89 9.21 -2.36
CA TYR A 67 -2.97 7.97 -1.57
C TYR A 67 -1.80 7.82 -0.58
N ALA A 68 -0.59 8.23 -0.95
CA ALA A 68 0.56 8.20 -0.06
C ALA A 68 0.33 9.09 1.17
N ILE A 69 -0.20 10.31 0.95
CA ILE A 69 -0.53 11.25 2.03
C ILE A 69 -1.65 10.69 2.91
N LEU A 70 -2.75 10.19 2.31
CA LEU A 70 -3.87 9.61 3.06
C LEU A 70 -3.42 8.42 3.92
N GLY A 71 -2.59 7.56 3.37
CA GLY A 71 -2.01 6.42 4.09
C GLY A 71 -1.11 6.85 5.25
N PHE A 72 -0.26 7.84 5.02
CA PHE A 72 0.58 8.41 6.08
C PHE A 72 -0.25 9.01 7.22
N VAL A 73 -1.23 9.85 6.91
CA VAL A 73 -2.12 10.45 7.92
C VAL A 73 -2.88 9.38 8.70
N THR A 74 -3.44 8.39 7.99
CA THR A 74 -4.19 7.28 8.62
C THR A 74 -3.32 6.53 9.62
N THR A 75 -2.07 6.24 9.25
CA THR A 75 -1.18 5.48 10.10
C THR A 75 -0.68 6.27 11.31
N VAL A 76 -0.43 7.57 11.18
CA VAL A 76 -0.12 8.45 12.31
C VAL A 76 -1.28 8.53 13.30
N ILE A 77 -2.51 8.69 12.81
CA ILE A 77 -3.72 8.69 13.66
C ILE A 77 -3.84 7.37 14.41
N LEU A 78 -3.64 6.25 13.71
CA LEU A 78 -3.78 4.92 14.28
C LEU A 78 -2.67 4.63 15.32
N ALA A 79 -1.43 5.04 15.03
CA ALA A 79 -0.33 4.96 15.98
C ALA A 79 -0.59 5.78 17.26
N LYS A 80 -1.14 7.00 17.11
CA LYS A 80 -1.55 7.84 18.25
C LYS A 80 -2.66 7.19 19.06
N PHE A 81 -3.66 6.60 18.42
CA PHE A 81 -4.76 5.91 19.10
C PHE A 81 -4.28 4.69 19.90
N ILE A 82 -3.34 3.92 19.35
CA ILE A 82 -2.84 2.69 19.98
C ILE A 82 -1.79 2.99 21.06
N GLY A 83 -0.90 3.95 20.81
CA GLY A 83 0.15 4.35 21.77
C GLY A 83 -0.32 5.31 22.86
N GLY A 84 -1.43 6.03 22.65
CA GLY A 84 -1.89 7.15 23.48
C GLY A 84 -2.54 6.80 24.83
N ARG A 85 -2.35 5.58 25.36
CA ARG A 85 -2.72 5.25 26.77
C ARG A 85 -1.57 5.49 27.74
N ARG A 86 -0.89 6.63 27.63
CA ARG A 86 -0.03 7.22 28.65
C ARG A 86 -0.18 8.73 28.62
#